data_AF-A0A562GSJ7-F1
#
_entry.id   AF-A0A562GSJ7-F1
#
_cell.length_a   1.000
_cell.length_b   1.000
_cell.length_c   1.000
_cell.angle_alpha   90.00
_cell.angle_beta   90.00
_cell.angle_gamma   90.00
#
_symmetry.space_group_name_H-M   'P 1'
#
loop_
_entity.id
_entity.type
_entity.pdbx_description
1 polymer ?
#
loop_
_entity_poly.entity_id
_entity_poly.type
_entity_poly.pdbx_seq_one_letter_code
_entity_poly.pdbx_strand_id
1 'polypeptide(L)'
;MEYKPVTAVWEITMGCNMRCKHCGSSCKEPLPDELNTEEALGLCDEIGALGLKWITLSGGEPLTRKDWPLLAQRLRQNNVIPDIITNAWMVTEDTVDMAKASGIGTFAISLDGLKETHDFMRKEGSFDQIMAALDLLKKKQMTAGIITTISKKNLPELQAVRDILISKGVTVWQIQIGLPMGNFSNQNDMLIQPDDIDKIIDFSFETSNDSGISIYPADCIGYYNQKEIQVRSKAYRSSTTLKWEGCTAGKRSFGILHNGDILGCTSIRDRQFIEGNIRTTSLTDIWNDKEHFQWSRKLKKESLAGLCRICQYGDTCLGGCPNTRLTLNGGIYSENTYCSYNAAINKAVARVQEISEAELASLGKKFAHKGNWQLAEILMAKVIEKNPHDIDALNYYGYTNFMLGNYKEACQANEKVLAIDPQNAYAYKGLGLSRAKLGELEEGIGLLKKSTHLAEADYMDTYYDLAVLLYENGKLEEARAVLNDAVQKSEAFAAMNSNLCRIISHAEQTVR
;
A
#
# COMPACT_ATOMS: atom_id res chain seq x y z
N MET A 1 7.51 -11.65 -12.70
CA MET A 1 6.09 -11.78 -12.35
C MET A 1 5.29 -11.31 -13.56
N GLU A 2 4.36 -12.12 -14.05
CA GLU A 2 3.48 -11.74 -15.16
C GLU A 2 2.36 -10.85 -14.60
N TYR A 3 2.27 -9.59 -15.04
CA TYR A 3 1.24 -8.65 -14.58
C TYR A 3 -0.06 -8.92 -15.35
N LYS A 4 -1.15 -9.19 -14.63
CA LYS A 4 -2.47 -9.47 -15.23
C LYS A 4 -3.48 -8.45 -14.74
N PRO A 5 -4.05 -7.62 -15.64
CA PRO A 5 -5.03 -6.63 -15.25
C PRO A 5 -6.35 -7.34 -14.90
N VAL A 6 -7.04 -6.81 -13.91
CA VAL A 6 -8.31 -7.34 -13.39
C VAL A 6 -9.37 -6.25 -13.43
N THR A 7 -9.00 -5.02 -13.06
CA THR A 7 -9.90 -3.87 -12.99
C THR A 7 -9.32 -2.62 -13.65
N ALA A 8 -10.18 -1.73 -14.14
CA ALA A 8 -9.77 -0.40 -14.57
C ALA A 8 -10.79 0.66 -14.17
N VAL A 9 -10.36 1.91 -14.09
CA VAL A 9 -11.26 3.07 -13.97
C VAL A 9 -11.08 3.91 -15.23
N TRP A 10 -12.17 4.22 -15.91
CA TRP A 10 -12.16 5.02 -17.12
C TRP A 10 -12.95 6.32 -16.91
N GLU A 11 -12.25 7.45 -16.95
CA GLU A 11 -12.90 8.76 -17.06
C GLU A 11 -13.40 8.94 -18.49
N ILE A 12 -14.66 8.59 -18.78
CA ILE A 12 -15.18 8.61 -20.16
C ILE A 12 -15.48 10.02 -20.68
N THR A 13 -15.52 11.01 -19.79
CA THR A 13 -15.71 12.42 -20.12
C THR A 13 -15.14 13.29 -19.00
N MET A 14 -14.97 14.58 -19.25
CA MET A 14 -14.76 15.61 -18.22
C MET A 14 -16.00 16.48 -17.99
N GLY A 15 -17.05 16.26 -18.79
CA GLY A 15 -18.34 16.91 -18.63
C GLY A 15 -19.02 16.53 -17.33
N CYS A 16 -19.40 17.51 -16.52
CA CYS A 16 -20.08 17.31 -15.25
C CYS A 16 -21.13 18.39 -15.02
N ASN A 17 -22.28 17.98 -14.50
CA ASN A 17 -23.39 18.86 -14.13
C ASN A 17 -23.30 19.44 -12.70
N MET A 18 -22.14 19.27 -12.04
CA MET A 18 -21.82 19.80 -10.70
C MET A 18 -20.46 20.52 -10.68
N ARG A 19 -20.18 21.25 -9.60
CA ARG A 19 -18.90 21.92 -9.34
C ARG A 19 -18.44 21.69 -7.90
N CYS A 20 -18.32 20.42 -7.52
CA CYS A 20 -18.04 20.02 -6.14
C CYS A 20 -16.75 20.66 -5.62
N LYS A 21 -16.77 21.13 -4.37
CA LYS A 21 -15.64 21.79 -3.71
C LYS A 21 -14.43 20.87 -3.53
N HIS A 22 -14.67 19.56 -3.49
CA HIS A 22 -13.64 18.53 -3.32
C HIS A 22 -13.34 17.74 -4.59
N CYS A 23 -13.82 18.17 -5.76
CA CYS A 23 -13.63 17.42 -7.01
C CYS A 23 -12.12 17.33 -7.34
N GLY A 24 -11.55 16.14 -7.25
CA GLY A 24 -10.13 15.90 -7.55
C GLY A 24 -9.77 16.10 -9.03
N SER A 25 -10.75 15.97 -9.92
CA SER A 25 -10.61 16.15 -11.37
C SER A 25 -10.89 17.58 -11.85
N SER A 26 -11.43 18.44 -10.99
CA SER A 26 -11.88 19.80 -11.35
C SER A 26 -12.77 19.85 -12.59
N CYS A 27 -13.64 18.84 -12.76
CA CYS A 27 -14.49 18.67 -13.94
C CYS A 27 -15.40 19.87 -14.21
N LYS A 28 -15.63 20.12 -15.51
CA LYS A 28 -16.46 21.22 -15.98
C LYS A 28 -17.32 20.78 -17.16
N GLU A 29 -17.06 21.32 -18.34
CA GLU A 29 -17.67 20.90 -19.59
C GLU A 29 -16.81 19.80 -20.23
N PRO A 30 -17.37 19.00 -21.15
CA PRO A 30 -16.59 18.06 -21.94
C PRO A 30 -15.40 18.76 -22.61
N LEU A 31 -14.26 18.10 -22.63
CA LEU A 31 -13.07 18.62 -23.30
C LEU A 31 -13.10 18.31 -24.81
N PRO A 32 -12.47 19.14 -25.65
CA PRO A 32 -12.51 18.95 -27.10
C PRO A 32 -11.71 17.73 -27.59
N ASP A 33 -10.80 17.20 -26.78
CA ASP A 33 -9.91 16.08 -27.12
C ASP A 33 -10.41 14.72 -26.60
N GLU A 34 -11.63 14.66 -26.05
CA GLU A 34 -12.27 13.42 -25.62
C GLU A 34 -12.35 12.39 -26.76
N LEU A 35 -12.24 11.10 -26.42
CA LEU A 35 -12.43 10.02 -27.38
C LEU A 35 -13.83 10.11 -27.97
N ASN A 36 -13.91 10.11 -29.30
CA ASN A 36 -15.20 10.01 -29.98
C ASN A 36 -15.79 8.60 -29.79
N THR A 37 -17.04 8.39 -30.24
CA THR A 37 -17.73 7.10 -30.04
C THR A 37 -17.00 5.92 -30.70
N GLU A 38 -16.43 6.11 -31.89
CA GLU A 38 -15.72 5.05 -32.61
C GLU A 38 -14.44 4.64 -31.87
N GLU A 39 -13.63 5.63 -31.46
CA GLU A 39 -12.41 5.40 -30.68
C GLU A 39 -12.72 4.72 -29.34
N ALA A 40 -13.77 5.18 -28.65
CA ALA A 40 -14.19 4.61 -27.38
C ALA A 40 -14.69 3.16 -27.52
N LEU A 41 -15.40 2.83 -28.61
CA LEU A 41 -15.82 1.45 -28.89
C LEU A 41 -14.63 0.55 -29.24
N GLY A 42 -13.65 1.05 -30.01
CA GLY A 42 -12.40 0.33 -30.28
C GLY A 42 -11.62 0.05 -29.00
N LEU A 43 -11.56 1.02 -28.09
CA LEU A 43 -10.95 0.83 -26.78
C LEU A 43 -11.68 -0.23 -25.93
N CYS A 44 -13.01 -0.33 -26.01
CA CYS A 44 -13.76 -1.39 -25.35
C CYS A 44 -13.35 -2.79 -25.87
N ASP A 45 -13.00 -2.92 -27.14
CA ASP A 45 -12.51 -4.16 -27.75
C ASP A 45 -11.10 -4.49 -27.25
N GLU A 46 -10.21 -3.50 -27.19
CA GLU A 46 -8.86 -3.67 -26.64
C GLU A 46 -8.87 -4.06 -25.15
N ILE A 47 -9.76 -3.46 -24.36
CA ILE A 47 -9.94 -3.81 -22.94
C ILE A 47 -10.37 -5.28 -22.80
N GLY A 48 -11.27 -5.74 -23.67
CA GLY A 48 -11.70 -7.13 -23.76
C GLY A 48 -10.56 -8.08 -24.11
N ALA A 49 -9.81 -7.75 -25.17
CA ALA A 49 -8.67 -8.54 -25.64
C ALA A 49 -7.57 -8.66 -24.58
N LEU A 50 -7.38 -7.62 -23.75
CA LEU A 50 -6.45 -7.63 -22.63
C LEU A 50 -6.91 -8.55 -21.46
N GLY A 51 -8.17 -8.99 -21.45
CA GLY A 51 -8.71 -9.92 -20.46
C GLY A 51 -9.20 -9.26 -19.17
N LEU A 52 -9.58 -7.98 -19.22
CA LEU A 52 -10.13 -7.28 -18.06
C LEU A 52 -11.45 -7.92 -17.60
N LYS A 53 -11.71 -7.92 -16.28
CA LYS A 53 -12.95 -8.50 -15.72
C LYS A 53 -13.98 -7.44 -15.37
N TRP A 54 -13.54 -6.34 -14.77
CA TRP A 54 -14.40 -5.25 -14.34
C TRP A 54 -13.83 -3.91 -14.77
N ILE A 55 -14.70 -2.97 -15.10
CA ILE A 55 -14.31 -1.59 -15.37
C ILE A 55 -15.30 -0.64 -14.74
N THR A 56 -14.82 0.44 -14.14
CA THR A 56 -15.67 1.48 -13.59
C THR A 56 -15.67 2.68 -14.52
N LEU A 57 -16.83 2.99 -15.10
CA LEU A 57 -17.07 4.20 -15.86
C LEU A 57 -17.25 5.36 -14.88
N SER A 58 -16.42 6.38 -15.05
CA SER A 58 -16.32 7.58 -14.22
C SER A 58 -16.04 8.78 -15.15
N GLY A 59 -15.43 9.83 -14.63
CA GLY A 59 -15.01 11.00 -15.39
C GLY A 59 -16.16 11.98 -15.56
N GLY A 60 -15.89 13.24 -15.18
CA GLY A 60 -16.95 14.20 -14.97
C GLY A 60 -18.12 13.56 -14.23
N GLU A 61 -19.30 13.68 -14.81
CA GLU A 61 -20.43 12.80 -14.56
C GLU A 61 -20.65 11.93 -15.81
N PRO A 62 -20.45 10.60 -15.75
CA PRO A 62 -20.54 9.73 -16.92
C PRO A 62 -21.91 9.76 -17.60
N LEU A 63 -22.99 10.02 -16.84
CA LEU A 63 -24.35 10.14 -17.39
C LEU A 63 -24.55 11.39 -18.26
N THR A 64 -23.60 12.33 -18.29
CA THR A 64 -23.63 13.47 -19.22
C THR A 64 -23.18 13.09 -20.64
N ARG A 65 -22.44 11.99 -20.79
CA ARG A 65 -21.94 11.50 -22.08
C ARG A 65 -23.00 10.61 -22.76
N LYS A 66 -23.61 11.09 -23.85
CA LYS A 66 -24.81 10.48 -24.46
C LYS A 66 -24.65 9.02 -24.92
N ASP A 67 -23.45 8.63 -25.34
CA ASP A 67 -23.14 7.29 -25.86
C ASP A 67 -22.65 6.30 -24.78
N TRP A 68 -22.67 6.66 -23.49
CA TRP A 68 -22.29 5.73 -22.40
C TRP A 68 -23.01 4.36 -22.45
N PRO A 69 -24.30 4.24 -22.86
CA PRO A 69 -24.96 2.93 -22.96
C PRO A 69 -24.32 2.02 -24.00
N LEU A 70 -23.84 2.59 -25.11
CA LEU A 70 -23.15 1.85 -26.17
C LEU A 70 -21.81 1.31 -25.68
N LEU A 71 -21.06 2.13 -24.92
CA LEU A 71 -19.79 1.71 -24.33
C LEU A 71 -19.99 0.56 -23.34
N ALA A 72 -20.98 0.70 -22.44
CA ALA A 72 -21.32 -0.34 -21.47
C ALA A 72 -21.72 -1.64 -22.17
N GLN A 73 -22.57 -1.57 -23.20
CA GLN A 73 -22.97 -2.74 -23.98
C GLN A 73 -21.77 -3.40 -24.68
N ARG A 74 -20.86 -2.62 -25.27
CA ARG A 74 -19.67 -3.17 -25.93
C ARG A 74 -18.73 -3.86 -24.95
N LEU A 75 -18.50 -3.25 -23.78
CA LEU A 75 -17.72 -3.88 -22.70
C LEU A 75 -18.31 -5.23 -22.28
N ARG A 76 -19.64 -5.32 -22.16
CA ARG A 76 -20.33 -6.59 -21.85
C ARG A 76 -20.16 -7.64 -22.94
N GLN A 77 -20.24 -7.25 -24.21
CA GLN A 77 -19.98 -8.16 -25.35
C GLN A 77 -18.56 -8.73 -25.30
N ASN A 78 -17.63 -7.95 -24.75
CA ASN A 78 -16.23 -8.33 -24.54
C ASN A 78 -15.96 -8.99 -23.18
N ASN A 79 -17.00 -9.48 -22.48
CA ASN A 79 -16.92 -10.15 -21.17
C ASN A 79 -16.37 -9.29 -20.01
N VAL A 80 -16.43 -7.96 -20.15
CA VAL A 80 -16.06 -7.00 -19.11
C VAL A 80 -17.33 -6.45 -18.46
N ILE A 81 -17.41 -6.45 -17.14
CA ILE A 81 -18.57 -5.90 -16.42
C ILE A 81 -18.33 -4.41 -16.13
N PRO A 82 -19.13 -3.49 -16.70
CA PRO A 82 -19.06 -2.07 -16.38
C PRO A 82 -19.87 -1.75 -15.12
N ASP A 83 -19.26 -1.03 -14.20
CA ASP A 83 -19.93 -0.30 -13.11
C ASP A 83 -19.91 1.20 -13.40
N ILE A 84 -20.73 1.99 -12.71
CA ILE A 84 -20.77 3.44 -12.88
C ILE A 84 -20.62 4.17 -11.54
N ILE A 85 -19.72 5.16 -11.49
CA ILE A 85 -19.67 6.12 -10.38
C ILE A 85 -20.44 7.38 -10.80
N THR A 86 -21.47 7.75 -10.05
CA THR A 86 -22.35 8.88 -10.39
C THR A 86 -22.67 9.75 -9.18
N ASN A 87 -22.98 11.02 -9.43
CA ASN A 87 -23.57 11.94 -8.46
C ASN A 87 -25.10 11.79 -8.32
N ALA A 88 -25.69 10.84 -9.06
CA ALA A 88 -27.12 10.48 -9.06
C ALA A 88 -28.10 11.57 -9.55
N TRP A 89 -27.62 12.75 -9.97
CA TRP A 89 -28.49 13.85 -10.39
C TRP A 89 -29.33 13.53 -11.64
N MET A 90 -28.79 12.69 -12.52
CA MET A 90 -29.44 12.26 -13.75
C MET A 90 -30.04 10.85 -13.64
N VAL A 91 -30.13 10.28 -12.44
CA VAL A 91 -30.72 8.95 -12.25
C VAL A 91 -32.24 9.06 -12.26
N THR A 92 -32.82 8.63 -13.37
CA THR A 92 -34.27 8.56 -13.65
C THR A 92 -34.68 7.12 -13.96
N GLU A 93 -35.99 6.83 -14.07
CA GLU A 93 -36.44 5.47 -14.46
C GLU A 93 -35.82 5.03 -15.80
N ASP A 94 -35.83 5.91 -16.81
CA ASP A 94 -35.23 5.65 -18.13
C ASP A 94 -33.73 5.36 -18.03
N THR A 95 -33.00 6.12 -17.20
CA THR A 95 -31.55 5.92 -17.01
C THR A 95 -31.27 4.56 -16.39
N VAL A 96 -32.08 4.16 -15.40
CA VAL A 96 -31.95 2.85 -14.75
C VAL A 96 -32.28 1.71 -15.73
N ASP A 97 -33.32 1.87 -16.55
CA ASP A 97 -33.71 0.88 -17.56
C ASP A 97 -32.63 0.75 -18.65
N MET A 98 -32.05 1.86 -19.12
CA MET A 98 -30.89 1.86 -20.03
C MET A 98 -29.68 1.18 -19.41
N ALA A 99 -29.38 1.44 -18.13
CA ALA A 99 -28.24 0.84 -17.44
C ALA A 99 -28.39 -0.68 -17.32
N LYS A 100 -29.60 -1.14 -16.97
CA LYS A 100 -29.93 -2.56 -16.92
C LYS A 100 -29.80 -3.23 -18.29
N ALA A 101 -30.33 -2.61 -19.34
CA ALA A 101 -30.26 -3.13 -20.70
C ALA A 101 -28.83 -3.17 -21.26
N SER A 102 -27.99 -2.21 -20.87
CA SER A 102 -26.58 -2.12 -21.28
C SER A 102 -25.66 -3.01 -20.42
N GLY A 103 -26.19 -3.63 -19.37
CA GLY A 103 -25.49 -4.57 -18.50
C GLY A 103 -24.57 -3.93 -17.46
N ILE A 104 -24.89 -2.70 -17.00
CA ILE A 104 -24.25 -2.11 -15.82
C ILE A 104 -24.44 -3.03 -14.60
N GLY A 105 -23.36 -3.30 -13.87
CA GLY A 105 -23.38 -4.12 -12.66
C GLY A 105 -23.88 -3.35 -11.44
N THR A 106 -23.22 -2.24 -11.13
CA THR A 106 -23.41 -1.47 -9.90
C THR A 106 -23.45 0.03 -10.16
N PHE A 107 -24.33 0.72 -9.45
CA PHE A 107 -24.27 2.17 -9.27
C PHE A 107 -23.53 2.50 -7.98
N ALA A 108 -22.34 3.07 -8.10
CA ALA A 108 -21.60 3.65 -6.99
C ALA A 108 -21.96 5.14 -6.86
N ILE A 109 -22.84 5.46 -5.92
CA ILE A 109 -23.37 6.82 -5.73
C ILE A 109 -22.53 7.56 -4.71
N SER A 110 -22.16 8.79 -5.03
CA SER A 110 -21.35 9.60 -4.13
C SER A 110 -22.20 10.36 -3.10
N LEU A 111 -21.98 10.12 -1.79
CA LEU A 111 -22.64 10.79 -0.67
C LEU A 111 -21.60 11.19 0.38
N ASP A 112 -21.56 12.47 0.77
CA ASP A 112 -20.44 13.05 1.55
C ASP A 112 -20.87 13.62 2.90
N GLY A 113 -21.97 13.15 3.48
CA GLY A 113 -22.47 13.64 4.76
C GLY A 113 -23.99 13.70 4.81
N LEU A 114 -24.50 14.32 5.86
CA LEU A 114 -25.89 14.72 5.97
C LEU A 114 -26.21 15.84 4.98
N LYS A 115 -27.51 16.10 4.79
CA LYS A 115 -28.02 17.01 3.76
C LYS A 115 -27.25 18.31 3.62
N GLU A 116 -27.11 19.07 4.72
CA GLU A 116 -26.43 20.37 4.71
C GLU A 116 -24.97 20.23 4.24
N THR A 117 -24.23 19.28 4.80
CA THR A 117 -22.82 19.07 4.48
C THR A 117 -22.64 18.56 3.05
N HIS A 118 -23.46 17.62 2.62
CA HIS A 118 -23.41 17.08 1.26
C HIS A 118 -23.72 18.14 0.20
N ASP A 119 -24.83 18.87 0.38
CA ASP A 119 -25.27 19.91 -0.56
C ASP A 119 -24.25 21.06 -0.62
N PHE A 120 -23.65 21.44 0.51
CA PHE A 120 -22.55 22.41 0.57
C PHE A 120 -21.31 21.95 -0.22
N MET A 121 -20.93 20.67 -0.08
CA MET A 121 -19.75 20.12 -0.75
C MET A 121 -19.97 19.91 -2.24
N ARG A 122 -21.23 19.70 -2.66
CA ARG A 122 -21.61 19.39 -4.04
C ARG A 122 -22.54 20.44 -4.63
N LYS A 123 -23.84 20.18 -4.59
CA LYS A 123 -24.90 20.97 -5.22
C LYS A 123 -26.13 20.93 -4.33
N GLU A 124 -26.78 22.07 -4.15
CA GLU A 124 -28.05 22.15 -3.40
C GLU A 124 -29.10 21.19 -3.97
N GLY A 125 -29.78 20.45 -3.09
CA GLY A 125 -30.79 19.45 -3.44
C GLY A 125 -30.23 18.08 -3.84
N SER A 126 -28.91 17.91 -3.95
CA SER A 126 -28.31 16.65 -4.39
C SER A 126 -28.52 15.50 -3.40
N PHE A 127 -28.58 15.81 -2.10
CA PHE A 127 -28.86 14.81 -1.07
C PHE A 127 -30.24 14.14 -1.29
N ASP A 128 -31.29 14.93 -1.51
CA ASP A 128 -32.65 14.40 -1.68
C ASP A 128 -32.76 13.60 -2.98
N GLN A 129 -32.07 14.06 -4.02
CA GLN A 129 -31.97 13.35 -5.29
C GLN A 129 -31.31 11.97 -5.13
N ILE A 130 -30.26 11.86 -4.31
CA ILE A 130 -29.64 10.58 -3.97
C ILE A 130 -30.64 9.68 -3.23
N MET A 131 -31.36 10.21 -2.24
CA MET A 131 -32.34 9.42 -1.48
C MET A 131 -33.43 8.85 -2.39
N ALA A 132 -33.91 9.63 -3.37
CA ALA A 132 -34.87 9.18 -4.37
C ALA A 132 -34.25 8.15 -5.34
N ALA A 133 -33.01 8.36 -5.78
CA ALA A 133 -32.29 7.42 -6.63
C ALA A 133 -32.09 6.05 -5.95
N LEU A 134 -31.77 6.03 -4.65
CA LEU A 134 -31.65 4.78 -3.89
C LEU A 134 -32.97 4.01 -3.82
N ASP A 135 -34.09 4.71 -3.57
CA ASP A 135 -35.42 4.09 -3.56
C ASP A 135 -35.77 3.51 -4.95
N LEU A 136 -35.43 4.24 -6.02
CA LEU A 136 -35.65 3.81 -7.40
C LEU A 136 -34.79 2.58 -7.77
N LEU A 137 -33.49 2.60 -7.47
CA LEU A 137 -32.58 1.49 -7.76
C LEU A 137 -33.03 0.22 -7.02
N LYS A 138 -33.46 0.36 -5.75
CA LYS A 138 -34.06 -0.74 -4.98
C LYS A 138 -35.31 -1.28 -5.64
N LYS A 139 -36.25 -0.42 -6.06
CA LYS A 139 -37.49 -0.80 -6.79
C LYS A 139 -37.16 -1.56 -8.08
N LYS A 140 -36.13 -1.15 -8.81
CA LYS A 140 -35.70 -1.76 -10.10
C LYS A 140 -34.74 -2.95 -9.93
N GLN A 141 -34.42 -3.33 -8.69
CA GLN A 141 -33.49 -4.41 -8.32
C GLN A 141 -32.09 -4.22 -8.90
N MET A 142 -31.61 -2.98 -8.90
CA MET A 142 -30.24 -2.63 -9.27
C MET A 142 -29.39 -2.47 -8.01
N THR A 143 -28.14 -2.93 -8.07
CA THR A 143 -27.20 -2.80 -6.96
C THR A 143 -26.74 -1.35 -6.82
N ALA A 144 -26.84 -0.82 -5.61
CA ALA A 144 -26.33 0.51 -5.24
C ALA A 144 -25.29 0.38 -4.13
N GLY A 145 -24.11 0.96 -4.35
CA GLY A 145 -23.09 1.19 -3.34
C GLY A 145 -22.93 2.69 -3.09
N ILE A 146 -22.40 3.05 -1.93
CA ILE A 146 -22.11 4.44 -1.59
C ILE A 146 -20.61 4.67 -1.52
N ILE A 147 -20.15 5.81 -2.03
CA ILE A 147 -18.78 6.30 -1.85
C ILE A 147 -18.84 7.61 -1.08
N THR A 148 -18.09 7.69 0.03
CA THR A 148 -17.98 8.89 0.86
C THR A 148 -16.55 9.40 0.88
N THR A 149 -16.37 10.66 0.49
CA THR A 149 -15.10 11.39 0.67
C THR A 149 -15.10 12.08 2.03
N ILE A 150 -14.27 11.61 2.95
CA ILE A 150 -14.16 12.10 4.32
C ILE A 150 -13.38 13.41 4.35
N SER A 151 -13.94 14.39 5.04
CA SER A 151 -13.34 15.67 5.40
C SER A 151 -13.55 15.92 6.89
N LYS A 152 -12.90 16.95 7.45
CA LYS A 152 -13.17 17.39 8.83
C LYS A 152 -14.65 17.70 9.07
N LYS A 153 -15.37 18.17 8.05
CA LYS A 153 -16.78 18.59 8.17
C LYS A 153 -17.72 17.40 8.35
N ASN A 154 -17.51 16.30 7.62
CA ASN A 154 -18.40 15.14 7.65
C ASN A 154 -17.91 13.98 8.53
N LEU A 155 -16.66 14.03 9.03
CA LEU A 155 -16.14 13.00 9.93
C LEU A 155 -17.05 12.78 11.16
N PRO A 156 -17.59 13.83 11.82
CA PRO A 156 -18.54 13.65 12.93
C PRO A 156 -19.92 13.08 12.51
N GLU A 157 -20.24 13.10 11.22
CA GLU A 157 -21.55 12.70 10.68
C GLU A 157 -21.60 11.22 10.25
N LEU A 158 -20.47 10.53 10.19
CA LEU A 158 -20.37 9.18 9.59
C LEU A 158 -21.34 8.17 10.21
N GLN A 159 -21.56 8.23 11.54
CA GLN A 159 -22.53 7.36 12.19
C GLN A 159 -23.96 7.61 11.70
N ALA A 160 -24.39 8.87 11.62
CA ALA A 160 -25.72 9.21 11.14
C ALA A 160 -25.89 8.85 9.65
N VAL A 161 -24.83 9.03 8.85
CA VAL A 161 -24.82 8.58 7.44
C VAL A 161 -25.01 7.06 7.37
N ARG A 162 -24.25 6.28 8.14
CA ARG A 162 -24.40 4.81 8.21
C ARG A 162 -25.84 4.39 8.46
N ASP A 163 -26.47 4.99 9.46
CA ASP A 163 -27.82 4.60 9.88
C ASP A 163 -28.86 4.92 8.76
N ILE A 164 -28.68 6.04 8.05
CA ILE A 164 -29.47 6.37 6.85
C ILE A 164 -29.23 5.33 5.74
N LEU A 165 -27.97 4.96 5.45
CA LEU A 165 -27.64 3.99 4.41
C LEU A 165 -28.29 2.63 4.68
N ILE A 166 -28.22 2.15 5.93
CA ILE A 166 -28.87 0.90 6.34
C ILE A 166 -30.38 1.00 6.15
N SER A 167 -31.01 2.09 6.58
CA SER A 167 -32.47 2.30 6.40
C SER A 167 -32.91 2.30 4.94
N LYS A 168 -32.05 2.80 4.03
CA LYS A 168 -32.28 2.79 2.58
C LYS A 168 -32.00 1.43 1.94
N GLY A 169 -31.41 0.49 2.67
CA GLY A 169 -31.07 -0.86 2.20
C GLY A 169 -29.78 -0.90 1.38
N VAL A 170 -28.88 0.06 1.59
CA VAL A 170 -27.52 0.03 1.01
C VAL A 170 -26.70 -1.02 1.75
N THR A 171 -26.05 -1.90 1.00
CA THR A 171 -25.25 -3.02 1.56
C THR A 171 -23.74 -2.85 1.40
N VAL A 172 -23.30 -1.90 0.56
CA VAL A 172 -21.89 -1.64 0.27
C VAL A 172 -21.58 -0.16 0.45
N TRP A 173 -20.62 0.15 1.30
CA TRP A 173 -20.17 1.51 1.55
C TRP A 173 -18.66 1.63 1.55
N GLN A 174 -18.12 2.32 0.54
CA GLN A 174 -16.72 2.69 0.50
C GLN A 174 -16.52 4.06 1.15
N ILE A 175 -15.49 4.15 1.98
CA ILE A 175 -15.03 5.42 2.54
C ILE A 175 -13.60 5.71 2.08
N GLN A 176 -13.29 6.97 1.84
CA GLN A 176 -11.96 7.43 1.43
C GLN A 176 -11.66 8.80 2.00
N ILE A 177 -10.41 9.11 2.29
CA ILE A 177 -10.03 10.45 2.76
C ILE A 177 -10.03 11.45 1.60
N GLY A 178 -10.47 12.68 1.86
CA GLY A 178 -10.35 13.79 0.93
C GLY A 178 -8.88 14.21 0.81
N LEU A 179 -8.33 14.08 -0.39
CA LEU A 179 -6.94 14.42 -0.71
C LEU A 179 -6.88 15.79 -1.42
N PRO A 180 -5.92 16.67 -1.09
CA PRO A 180 -5.85 18.04 -1.60
C PRO A 180 -5.39 18.09 -3.06
N MET A 181 -6.30 17.74 -3.97
CA MET A 181 -6.11 17.80 -5.41
C MET A 181 -7.33 18.41 -6.09
N GLY A 182 -7.16 18.87 -7.33
CA GLY A 182 -8.21 19.54 -8.08
C GLY A 182 -8.81 20.71 -7.31
N ASN A 183 -10.12 20.73 -7.13
CA ASN A 183 -10.79 21.79 -6.37
C ASN A 183 -10.49 21.72 -4.86
N PHE A 184 -10.17 20.53 -4.33
CA PHE A 184 -9.97 20.34 -2.89
C PHE A 184 -8.64 20.91 -2.39
N SER A 185 -7.66 21.14 -3.28
CA SER A 185 -6.40 21.82 -2.92
C SER A 185 -6.61 23.26 -2.44
N ASN A 186 -7.78 23.84 -2.72
CA ASN A 186 -8.18 25.18 -2.26
C ASN A 186 -8.99 25.14 -0.95
N GLN A 187 -9.10 23.97 -0.30
CA GLN A 187 -9.99 23.73 0.84
C GLN A 187 -9.24 23.16 2.06
N ASN A 188 -8.06 23.72 2.37
CA ASN A 188 -7.14 23.20 3.37
C ASN A 188 -7.76 23.04 4.78
N ASP A 189 -8.67 23.93 5.16
CA ASP A 189 -9.35 23.89 6.47
C ASP A 189 -10.24 22.65 6.64
N MET A 190 -10.66 22.02 5.53
CA MET A 190 -11.49 20.81 5.53
C MET A 190 -10.67 19.51 5.50
N LEU A 191 -9.35 19.56 5.34
CA LEU A 191 -8.51 18.36 5.31
C LEU A 191 -8.46 17.72 6.70
N ILE A 192 -8.70 16.41 6.75
CA ILE A 192 -8.41 15.61 7.95
C ILE A 192 -6.92 15.71 8.29
N GLN A 193 -6.55 15.42 9.53
CA GLN A 193 -5.16 15.36 9.98
C GLN A 193 -4.70 13.91 10.11
N PRO A 194 -3.37 13.64 10.14
CA PRO A 194 -2.83 12.31 10.40
C PRO A 194 -3.47 11.60 11.61
N ASP A 195 -3.71 12.33 12.70
CA ASP A 195 -4.31 11.78 13.93
C ASP A 195 -5.80 11.41 13.79
N ASP A 196 -6.48 11.85 12.73
CA ASP A 196 -7.87 11.47 12.47
C ASP A 196 -8.00 10.08 11.84
N ILE A 197 -6.91 9.51 11.30
CA ILE A 197 -6.93 8.20 10.65
C ILE A 197 -7.39 7.09 11.60
N ASP A 198 -6.94 7.13 12.86
CA ASP A 198 -7.36 6.14 13.85
C ASP A 198 -8.87 6.25 14.15
N LYS A 199 -9.45 7.45 14.14
CA LYS A 199 -10.90 7.65 14.31
C LYS A 199 -11.69 7.01 13.15
N ILE A 200 -11.18 7.16 11.93
CA ILE A 200 -11.79 6.57 10.72
C ILE A 200 -11.71 5.04 10.78
N ILE A 201 -10.58 4.49 11.22
CA ILE A 201 -10.38 3.05 11.39
C ILE A 201 -11.31 2.50 12.49
N ASP A 202 -11.41 3.20 13.61
CA ASP A 202 -12.28 2.82 14.73
C ASP A 202 -13.75 2.80 14.29
N PHE A 203 -14.20 3.84 13.61
CA PHE A 203 -15.53 3.89 13.01
C PHE A 203 -15.77 2.73 12.02
N SER A 204 -14.77 2.43 11.19
CA SER A 204 -14.87 1.33 10.22
C SER A 204 -14.96 -0.02 10.90
N PHE A 205 -14.19 -0.20 11.99
CA PHE A 205 -14.21 -1.42 12.78
C PHE A 205 -15.56 -1.64 13.44
N GLU A 206 -16.10 -0.61 14.09
CA GLU A 206 -17.44 -0.63 14.68
C GLU A 206 -18.51 -0.96 13.63
N THR A 207 -18.47 -0.28 12.49
CA THR A 207 -19.41 -0.51 11.39
C THR A 207 -19.28 -1.90 10.78
N SER A 208 -18.07 -2.47 10.70
CA SER A 208 -17.85 -3.84 10.19
C SER A 208 -18.41 -4.95 11.09
N ASN A 209 -18.83 -4.61 12.32
CA ASN A 209 -19.52 -5.53 13.22
C ASN A 209 -21.04 -5.49 13.04
N ASP A 210 -21.57 -4.56 12.25
CA ASP A 210 -22.97 -4.48 11.90
C ASP A 210 -23.29 -5.36 10.68
N SER A 211 -24.32 -6.19 10.77
CA SER A 211 -24.73 -7.07 9.67
C SER A 211 -25.49 -6.35 8.54
N GLY A 212 -25.93 -5.10 8.75
CA GLY A 212 -26.73 -4.33 7.80
C GLY A 212 -25.94 -3.76 6.63
N ILE A 213 -24.63 -3.57 6.76
CA ILE A 213 -23.80 -2.93 5.74
C ILE A 213 -22.35 -3.42 5.78
N SER A 214 -21.75 -3.62 4.61
CA SER A 214 -20.32 -3.90 4.47
C SER A 214 -19.56 -2.60 4.17
N ILE A 215 -18.63 -2.23 5.05
CA ILE A 215 -17.79 -1.04 4.89
C ILE A 215 -16.42 -1.39 4.30
N TYR A 216 -15.96 -0.57 3.35
CA TYR A 216 -14.72 -0.77 2.61
C TYR A 216 -13.83 0.48 2.76
N PRO A 217 -12.80 0.45 3.61
CA PRO A 217 -11.76 1.47 3.60
C PRO A 217 -11.00 1.43 2.27
N ALA A 218 -11.00 2.56 1.55
CA ALA A 218 -10.25 2.70 0.32
C ALA A 218 -8.73 2.60 0.57
N ASP A 219 -7.96 2.56 -0.51
CA ASP A 219 -6.52 2.39 -0.48
C ASP A 219 -5.78 3.48 0.30
N CYS A 220 -6.39 4.65 0.53
CA CYS A 220 -5.83 5.78 1.27
C CYS A 220 -6.07 5.73 2.80
N ILE A 221 -6.67 4.65 3.33
CA ILE A 221 -6.95 4.48 4.77
C ILE A 221 -6.24 3.22 5.28
N GLY A 222 -5.55 3.33 6.42
CA GLY A 222 -5.09 2.17 7.19
C GLY A 222 -3.57 1.98 7.26
N TYR A 223 -3.16 0.79 6.83
CA TYR A 223 -1.82 0.19 6.86
C TYR A 223 -1.35 -0.31 8.23
N TYR A 224 -1.31 -1.64 8.35
CA TYR A 224 -0.71 -2.38 9.47
C TYR A 224 -1.30 -2.06 10.85
N ASN A 225 -2.57 -1.66 10.87
CA ASN A 225 -3.39 -1.54 12.06
C ASN A 225 -4.29 -2.78 12.19
N GLN A 226 -4.37 -3.38 13.39
CA GLN A 226 -5.11 -4.62 13.59
C GLN A 226 -6.62 -4.50 13.36
N LYS A 227 -7.23 -3.35 13.70
CA LYS A 227 -8.65 -3.11 13.45
C LYS A 227 -8.91 -2.99 11.94
N GLU A 228 -8.07 -2.24 11.23
CA GLU A 228 -8.19 -2.08 9.78
C GLU A 228 -8.01 -3.41 9.03
N ILE A 229 -7.02 -4.22 9.39
CA ILE A 229 -6.80 -5.55 8.82
C ILE A 229 -8.05 -6.44 9.00
N GLN A 230 -8.70 -6.36 10.17
CA GLN A 230 -9.94 -7.11 10.44
C GLN A 230 -11.10 -6.60 9.58
N VAL A 231 -11.25 -5.28 9.45
CA VAL A 231 -12.27 -4.68 8.56
C VAL A 231 -12.08 -5.18 7.13
N ARG A 232 -10.86 -5.10 6.58
CA ARG A 232 -10.57 -5.57 5.21
C ARG A 232 -10.86 -7.06 5.04
N SER A 233 -10.42 -7.89 5.99
CA SER A 233 -10.65 -9.33 5.94
C SER A 233 -12.14 -9.68 5.91
N LYS A 234 -12.96 -8.98 6.70
CA LYS A 234 -14.43 -9.13 6.70
C LYS A 234 -15.07 -8.63 5.41
N ALA A 235 -14.70 -7.42 4.97
CA ALA A 235 -15.28 -6.78 3.79
C ALA A 235 -15.11 -7.64 2.53
N TYR A 236 -13.92 -8.23 2.35
CA TYR A 236 -13.63 -9.12 1.21
C TYR A 236 -13.95 -10.60 1.47
N ARG A 237 -14.58 -10.93 2.61
CA ARG A 237 -14.93 -12.32 3.01
C ARG A 237 -13.75 -13.29 2.90
N SER A 238 -12.56 -12.82 3.27
CA SER A 238 -11.33 -13.61 3.17
C SER A 238 -11.22 -14.56 4.35
N SER A 239 -10.87 -15.83 4.07
CA SER A 239 -10.52 -16.81 5.10
C SER A 239 -9.11 -16.58 5.68
N THR A 240 -8.31 -15.75 5.03
CA THR A 240 -6.98 -15.34 5.47
C THR A 240 -6.95 -13.86 5.85
N THR A 241 -6.00 -13.50 6.70
CA THR A 241 -5.75 -12.11 7.08
C THR A 241 -5.33 -11.27 5.88
N LEU A 242 -6.15 -10.31 5.46
CA LEU A 242 -5.83 -9.39 4.37
C LEU A 242 -5.08 -8.17 4.89
N LYS A 243 -3.79 -8.11 4.56
CA LYS A 243 -2.92 -6.97 4.81
C LYS A 243 -2.66 -6.21 3.51
N TRP A 244 -2.25 -4.96 3.62
CA TRP A 244 -1.80 -4.19 2.46
C TRP A 244 -0.43 -4.69 1.97
N GLU A 245 -0.39 -5.16 0.72
CA GLU A 245 0.80 -5.74 0.06
C GLU A 245 1.33 -4.85 -1.09
N GLY A 246 1.06 -3.56 -1.00
CA GLY A 246 1.48 -2.59 -2.00
C GLY A 246 0.38 -2.25 -3.02
N CYS A 247 0.60 -1.13 -3.72
CA CYS A 247 -0.36 -0.63 -4.71
C CYS A 247 -0.46 -1.58 -5.92
N THR A 248 -1.67 -1.80 -6.41
CA THR A 248 -1.98 -2.65 -7.57
C THR A 248 -1.94 -1.91 -8.91
N ALA A 249 -1.81 -0.58 -8.90
CA ALA A 249 -1.69 0.26 -10.09
C ALA A 249 -0.55 -0.21 -11.00
N GLY A 250 -0.83 -0.44 -12.28
CA GLY A 250 0.10 -1.00 -13.26
C GLY A 250 0.45 -2.49 -13.07
N LYS A 251 -0.13 -3.16 -12.06
CA LYS A 251 0.12 -4.59 -11.77
C LYS A 251 -1.12 -5.47 -11.94
N ARG A 252 -2.26 -4.97 -11.47
CA ARG A 252 -3.59 -5.57 -11.59
C ARG A 252 -4.69 -4.57 -11.93
N SER A 253 -4.39 -3.28 -11.87
CA SER A 253 -5.33 -2.22 -12.24
C SER A 253 -4.66 -1.11 -13.04
N PHE A 254 -5.44 -0.36 -13.81
CA PHE A 254 -4.99 0.85 -14.49
C PHE A 254 -6.12 1.88 -14.61
N GLY A 255 -5.75 3.10 -14.96
CA GLY A 255 -6.63 4.20 -15.27
C GLY A 255 -6.62 4.53 -16.76
N ILE A 256 -7.75 5.04 -17.24
CA ILE A 256 -7.93 5.55 -18.60
C ILE A 256 -8.53 6.94 -18.48
N LEU A 257 -7.92 7.93 -19.11
CA LEU A 257 -8.46 9.29 -19.19
C LEU A 257 -9.36 9.46 -20.42
N HIS A 258 -10.13 10.54 -20.39
CA HIS A 258 -11.14 10.88 -21.40
C HIS A 258 -10.58 11.03 -22.82
N ASN A 259 -9.29 11.33 -22.97
CA ASN A 259 -8.58 11.50 -24.25
C ASN A 259 -7.80 10.26 -24.71
N GLY A 260 -7.93 9.14 -23.98
CA GLY A 260 -7.24 7.89 -24.28
C GLY A 260 -5.86 7.73 -23.62
N ASP A 261 -5.43 8.66 -22.76
CA ASP A 261 -4.21 8.48 -21.99
C ASP A 261 -4.38 7.34 -20.97
N ILE A 262 -3.36 6.48 -20.89
CA ILE A 262 -3.28 5.35 -19.97
C ILE A 262 -2.33 5.70 -18.82
N LEU A 263 -2.72 5.37 -17.60
CA LEU A 263 -1.94 5.58 -16.39
C LEU A 263 -2.16 4.45 -15.39
N GLY A 264 -1.33 4.33 -14.36
CA GLY A 264 -1.53 3.28 -13.35
C GLY A 264 -2.76 3.50 -12.45
N CYS A 265 -3.17 4.75 -12.22
CA CYS A 265 -4.29 5.09 -11.33
C CYS A 265 -4.90 6.45 -11.67
N THR A 266 -6.20 6.54 -11.94
CA THR A 266 -6.92 7.80 -12.26
C THR A 266 -6.88 8.88 -11.17
N SER A 267 -6.43 8.53 -9.96
CA SER A 267 -6.20 9.51 -8.90
C SER A 267 -4.88 10.26 -9.04
N ILE A 268 -3.88 9.69 -9.71
CA ILE A 268 -2.60 10.33 -9.99
C ILE A 268 -2.73 11.12 -11.29
N ARG A 269 -2.93 12.43 -11.19
CA ARG A 269 -3.19 13.30 -12.35
C ARG A 269 -1.96 13.95 -12.96
N ASP A 270 -0.79 13.72 -12.37
CA ASP A 270 0.44 14.26 -12.91
C ASP A 270 0.77 13.56 -14.23
N ARG A 271 0.89 14.36 -15.29
CA ARG A 271 1.09 13.90 -16.67
C ARG A 271 2.39 13.13 -16.84
N GLN A 272 3.36 13.27 -15.93
CA GLN A 272 4.60 12.49 -15.97
C GLN A 272 4.38 10.98 -15.77
N PHE A 273 3.21 10.57 -15.24
CA PHE A 273 2.84 9.16 -15.03
C PHE A 273 1.88 8.62 -16.10
N ILE A 274 1.72 9.34 -17.22
CA ILE A 274 1.07 8.81 -18.41
C ILE A 274 2.01 7.79 -19.04
N GLU A 275 1.50 6.58 -19.22
CA GLU A 275 2.24 5.44 -19.75
C GLU A 275 2.10 5.34 -21.27
N GLY A 276 1.04 5.89 -21.85
CA GLY A 276 0.85 5.90 -23.29
C GLY A 276 -0.53 6.43 -23.66
N ASN A 277 -0.83 6.45 -24.96
CA ASN A 277 -2.14 6.84 -25.47
C ASN A 277 -2.63 5.83 -26.50
N ILE A 278 -3.90 5.46 -26.40
CA ILE A 278 -4.53 4.44 -27.26
C ILE A 278 -4.60 4.83 -28.74
N ARG A 279 -4.47 6.12 -29.07
CA ARG A 279 -4.43 6.60 -30.46
C ARG A 279 -3.11 6.28 -31.16
N THR A 280 -2.05 6.01 -30.40
CA THR A 280 -0.70 5.79 -30.95
C THR A 280 -0.18 4.39 -30.70
N THR A 281 -0.60 3.75 -29.60
CA THR A 281 -0.10 2.44 -29.17
C THR A 281 -1.25 1.61 -28.64
N SER A 282 -1.30 0.32 -28.98
CA SER A 282 -2.35 -0.56 -28.46
C SER A 282 -2.25 -0.68 -26.94
N LEU A 283 -3.38 -0.84 -26.27
CA LEU A 283 -3.46 -1.04 -24.82
C LEU A 283 -2.68 -2.29 -24.38
N THR A 284 -2.68 -3.33 -25.21
CA THR A 284 -1.92 -4.58 -24.95
C THR A 284 -0.41 -4.32 -24.95
N ASP A 285 0.08 -3.53 -25.90
CA ASP A 285 1.50 -3.19 -25.97
C ASP A 285 1.89 -2.28 -24.79
N ILE A 286 1.09 -1.26 -24.48
CA ILE A 286 1.31 -0.39 -23.30
C ILE A 286 1.38 -1.23 -22.01
N TRP A 287 0.48 -2.19 -21.82
CA TRP A 287 0.46 -3.01 -20.61
C TRP A 287 1.67 -3.93 -20.49
N ASN A 288 2.06 -4.57 -21.60
CA ASN A 288 3.10 -5.61 -21.62
C ASN A 288 4.53 -5.08 -21.76
N ASP A 289 4.72 -3.81 -22.15
CA ASP A 289 6.04 -3.20 -22.17
C ASP A 289 6.65 -3.17 -20.75
N LYS A 290 7.92 -3.57 -20.68
CA LYS A 290 8.72 -3.57 -19.45
C LYS A 290 9.19 -2.19 -19.05
N GLU A 291 9.07 -1.19 -19.92
CA GLU A 291 9.41 0.21 -19.65
C GLU A 291 8.22 1.04 -19.17
N HIS A 292 7.00 0.50 -19.20
CA HIS A 292 5.80 1.13 -18.64
C HIS A 292 5.55 0.73 -17.18
N PHE A 293 4.88 1.61 -16.43
CA PHE A 293 4.48 1.47 -15.01
C PHE A 293 5.65 1.27 -14.04
N GLN A 294 6.83 1.79 -14.37
CA GLN A 294 8.06 1.55 -13.60
C GLN A 294 7.96 2.03 -12.17
N TRP A 295 7.32 3.18 -11.99
CA TRP A 295 7.13 3.82 -10.70
C TRP A 295 6.42 2.92 -9.68
N SER A 296 5.57 1.97 -10.13
CA SER A 296 4.89 1.00 -9.26
C SER A 296 5.50 -0.41 -9.35
N ARG A 297 5.90 -0.85 -10.55
CA ARG A 297 6.43 -2.19 -10.84
C ARG A 297 7.84 -2.42 -10.31
N LYS A 298 8.67 -1.37 -10.23
CA LYS A 298 10.05 -1.43 -9.71
C LYS A 298 10.21 -0.74 -8.35
N LEU A 299 9.12 -0.31 -7.71
CA LEU A 299 9.18 0.34 -6.40
C LEU A 299 9.77 -0.59 -5.35
N LYS A 300 10.78 -0.11 -4.62
CA LYS A 300 11.38 -0.79 -3.47
C LYS A 300 11.25 0.08 -2.23
N LYS A 301 11.43 -0.54 -1.07
CA LYS A 301 11.44 0.14 0.23
C LYS A 301 12.47 1.28 0.26
N GLU A 302 13.66 1.07 -0.30
CA GLU A 302 14.75 2.05 -0.29
C GLU A 302 14.48 3.26 -1.20
N SER A 303 13.54 3.13 -2.14
CA SER A 303 13.09 4.24 -2.98
C SER A 303 12.29 5.29 -2.20
N LEU A 304 11.82 4.95 -1.00
CA LEU A 304 10.94 5.78 -0.20
C LEU A 304 11.72 6.76 0.69
N ALA A 305 11.05 7.81 1.15
CA ALA A 305 11.55 8.74 2.15
C ALA A 305 10.94 8.50 3.54
N GLY A 306 11.56 9.14 4.55
CA GLY A 306 11.08 9.14 5.94
C GLY A 306 10.97 7.75 6.55
N LEU A 307 10.01 7.54 7.46
CA LEU A 307 9.81 6.26 8.14
C LEU A 307 9.56 5.13 7.15
N CYS A 308 8.86 5.38 6.03
CA CYS A 308 8.55 4.35 5.04
C CYS A 308 9.80 3.64 4.51
N ARG A 309 10.93 4.36 4.40
CA ARG A 309 12.23 3.81 3.96
C ARG A 309 12.82 2.79 4.93
N ILE A 310 12.60 2.97 6.23
CA ILE A 310 13.20 2.17 7.31
C ILE A 310 12.16 1.30 8.02
N CYS A 311 10.92 1.34 7.57
CA CYS A 311 9.77 0.71 8.20
C CYS A 311 9.91 -0.82 8.21
N GLN A 312 9.56 -1.44 9.34
CA GLN A 312 9.47 -2.90 9.46
C GLN A 312 8.54 -3.57 8.42
N TYR A 313 7.58 -2.82 7.88
CA TYR A 313 6.64 -3.29 6.87
C TYR A 313 6.97 -2.79 5.47
N GLY A 314 8.06 -2.05 5.29
CA GLY A 314 8.36 -1.32 4.05
C GLY A 314 8.45 -2.21 2.81
N ASP A 315 9.02 -3.41 2.94
CA ASP A 315 9.24 -4.34 1.82
C ASP A 315 7.94 -4.91 1.23
N THR A 316 6.91 -5.04 2.08
CA THR A 316 5.58 -5.51 1.65
C THR A 316 4.64 -4.34 1.36
N CYS A 317 4.66 -3.29 2.18
CA CYS A 317 3.74 -2.16 2.10
C CYS A 317 4.03 -1.21 0.93
N LEU A 318 5.32 -0.93 0.70
CA LEU A 318 5.81 0.02 -0.31
C LEU A 318 5.20 1.43 -0.19
N GLY A 319 5.01 1.91 1.04
CA GLY A 319 4.61 3.29 1.35
C GLY A 319 3.10 3.58 1.28
N GLY A 320 2.26 2.55 1.15
CA GLY A 320 0.81 2.75 1.03
C GLY A 320 0.42 3.43 -0.30
N CYS A 321 -0.70 4.15 -0.29
CA CYS A 321 -1.26 4.81 -1.46
C CYS A 321 -0.27 5.85 -2.03
N PRO A 322 0.19 5.68 -3.29
CA PRO A 322 1.08 6.65 -3.93
C PRO A 322 0.42 8.03 -4.10
N ASN A 323 -0.88 8.08 -4.34
CA ASN A 323 -1.60 9.35 -4.50
C ASN A 323 -1.71 10.15 -3.18
N THR A 324 -1.89 9.46 -2.04
CA THR A 324 -1.83 10.11 -0.72
C THR A 324 -0.48 10.79 -0.55
N ARG A 325 0.62 10.09 -0.81
CA ARG A 325 1.98 10.65 -0.69
C ARG A 325 2.23 11.80 -1.67
N LEU A 326 1.76 11.68 -2.91
CA LEU A 326 1.90 12.72 -3.92
C LEU A 326 1.22 14.02 -3.47
N THR A 327 -0.04 13.93 -3.04
CA THR A 327 -0.88 15.09 -2.72
C THR A 327 -0.60 15.69 -1.34
N LEU A 328 -0.26 14.87 -0.34
CA LEU A 328 -0.08 15.32 1.05
C LEU A 328 1.40 15.47 1.46
N ASN A 329 2.32 14.79 0.76
CA ASN A 329 3.74 14.74 1.11
C ASN A 329 4.66 15.12 -0.06
N GLY A 330 4.10 15.61 -1.16
CA GLY A 330 4.83 16.23 -2.27
C GLY A 330 5.47 15.27 -3.28
N GLY A 331 5.23 13.95 -3.19
CA GLY A 331 5.79 13.00 -4.16
C GLY A 331 5.36 11.56 -3.95
N ILE A 332 5.32 10.77 -5.03
CA ILE A 332 4.97 9.34 -4.95
C ILE A 332 6.01 8.50 -4.19
N TYR A 333 7.22 9.02 -3.98
CA TYR A 333 8.28 8.38 -3.19
C TYR A 333 8.40 8.95 -1.77
N SER A 334 7.59 9.94 -1.42
CA SER A 334 7.60 10.54 -0.10
C SER A 334 7.14 9.55 0.99
N GLU A 335 7.36 9.91 2.24
CA GLU A 335 6.74 9.23 3.38
C GLU A 335 5.22 9.39 3.34
N ASN A 336 4.48 8.39 3.84
CA ASN A 336 3.03 8.49 4.04
C ASN A 336 2.71 8.84 5.50
N THR A 337 2.46 10.12 5.77
CA THR A 337 2.13 10.59 7.13
C THR A 337 0.69 10.29 7.54
N TYR A 338 -0.17 9.85 6.62
CA TYR A 338 -1.56 9.44 6.90
C TYR A 338 -1.69 7.92 7.06
N CYS A 339 -0.58 7.24 7.31
CA CYS A 339 -0.54 5.84 7.68
C CYS A 339 -0.76 5.67 9.18
N SER A 340 -1.65 4.75 9.60
CA SER A 340 -1.94 4.54 11.04
C SER A 340 -0.69 4.04 11.79
N TYR A 341 0.08 3.14 11.19
CA TYR A 341 1.36 2.73 11.78
C TYR A 341 2.35 3.88 11.89
N ASN A 342 2.42 4.76 10.88
CA ASN A 342 3.28 5.94 10.92
C ASN A 342 2.88 6.90 12.05
N ALA A 343 1.59 7.21 12.17
CA ALA A 343 1.05 8.03 13.25
C ALA A 343 1.37 7.43 14.63
N ALA A 344 1.22 6.11 14.78
CA ALA A 344 1.56 5.41 16.03
C ALA A 344 3.05 5.52 16.38
N ILE A 345 3.93 5.37 15.39
CA ILE A 345 5.39 5.51 15.59
C ILE A 345 5.75 6.96 15.93
N ASN A 346 5.20 7.96 15.26
CA ASN A 346 5.46 9.37 15.58
C ASN A 346 5.00 9.73 16.99
N LYS A 347 3.85 9.23 17.44
CA LYS A 347 3.40 9.37 18.84
C LYS A 347 4.38 8.70 19.81
N ALA A 348 4.94 7.54 19.46
CA ALA A 348 5.95 6.89 20.29
C ALA A 348 7.26 7.70 20.33
N VAL A 349 7.75 8.20 19.19
CA VAL A 349 8.96 9.03 19.08
C VAL A 349 8.84 10.32 19.89
N ALA A 350 7.67 10.98 19.87
CA ALA A 350 7.44 12.18 20.67
C ALA A 350 7.68 11.92 22.17
N ARG A 351 7.27 10.74 22.67
CA ARG A 351 7.48 10.32 24.06
C ARG A 351 8.93 9.95 24.37
N VAL A 352 9.73 9.55 23.37
CA VAL A 352 11.15 9.23 23.55
C VAL A 352 11.97 10.43 24.02
N GLN A 353 11.58 11.65 23.65
CA GLN A 353 12.29 12.87 24.03
C GLN A 353 12.27 13.14 25.55
N GLU A 354 11.30 12.55 26.26
CA GLU A 354 11.09 12.73 27.70
C GLU A 354 11.86 11.69 28.55
N ILE A 355 12.55 10.74 27.91
CA ILE A 355 13.18 9.58 28.56
C ILE A 355 14.67 9.85 28.84
N SER A 356 15.13 9.44 30.04
CA SER A 356 16.54 9.53 30.42
C SER A 356 17.44 8.60 29.58
N GLU A 357 18.72 8.93 29.42
CA GLU A 357 19.63 8.13 28.57
C GLU A 357 19.78 6.67 29.01
N ALA A 358 19.94 6.41 30.31
CA ALA A 358 20.03 5.05 30.83
C ALA A 358 18.75 4.25 30.59
N GLU A 359 17.60 4.91 30.64
CA GLU A 359 16.31 4.29 30.37
C GLU A 359 16.10 4.03 28.87
N LEU A 360 16.59 4.89 27.98
CA LEU A 360 16.58 4.66 26.52
C LEU A 360 17.30 3.37 26.16
N ALA A 361 18.52 3.18 26.66
CA ALA A 361 19.33 2.00 26.37
C ALA A 361 18.64 0.72 26.90
N SER A 362 18.18 0.74 28.15
CA SER A 362 17.47 -0.39 28.75
C SER A 362 16.19 -0.75 27.98
N LEU A 363 15.39 0.25 27.61
CA LEU A 363 14.14 0.06 26.90
C LEU A 363 14.37 -0.44 25.46
N GLY A 364 15.36 0.09 24.75
CA GLY A 364 15.69 -0.37 23.41
C GLY A 364 16.16 -1.83 23.40
N LYS A 365 17.01 -2.24 24.35
CA LYS A 365 17.42 -3.65 24.51
C LYS A 365 16.20 -4.55 24.78
N LYS A 366 15.31 -4.11 25.67
CA LYS A 366 14.06 -4.82 25.98
C LYS A 366 13.14 -4.95 24.77
N PHE A 367 13.00 -3.90 23.96
CA PHE A 367 12.18 -3.97 22.74
C PHE A 367 12.81 -4.86 21.67
N ALA A 368 14.13 -4.84 21.52
CA ALA A 368 14.84 -5.77 20.65
C ALA A 368 14.55 -7.23 21.08
N HIS A 369 14.73 -7.58 22.35
CA HIS A 369 14.43 -8.95 22.82
C HIS A 369 12.97 -9.39 22.60
N LYS A 370 12.03 -8.44 22.58
CA LYS A 370 10.61 -8.72 22.31
C LYS A 370 10.22 -8.69 20.83
N GLY A 371 11.16 -8.45 19.93
CA GLY A 371 10.91 -8.34 18.50
C GLY A 371 10.25 -7.04 18.05
N ASN A 372 10.23 -6.01 18.90
CA ASN A 372 9.73 -4.68 18.53
C ASN A 372 10.82 -3.87 17.86
N TRP A 373 11.28 -4.34 16.70
CA TRP A 373 12.50 -3.87 16.04
C TRP A 373 12.47 -2.37 15.72
N GLN A 374 11.32 -1.83 15.26
CA GLN A 374 11.23 -0.41 14.95
C GLN A 374 11.44 0.49 16.17
N LEU A 375 10.80 0.16 17.30
CA LEU A 375 10.96 0.95 18.52
C LEU A 375 12.37 0.79 19.10
N ALA A 376 12.92 -0.41 19.02
CA ALA A 376 14.29 -0.66 19.45
C ALA A 376 15.31 0.16 18.62
N GLU A 377 15.15 0.19 17.30
CA GLU A 377 15.99 0.98 16.40
C GLU A 377 15.91 2.48 16.73
N ILE A 378 14.71 3.04 16.86
CA ILE A 378 14.50 4.46 17.23
C ILE A 378 15.19 4.82 18.55
N LEU A 379 15.03 3.97 19.57
CA LEU A 379 15.64 4.20 20.88
C LEU A 379 17.16 4.12 20.82
N MET A 380 17.70 3.12 20.12
CA MET A 380 19.15 2.96 19.96
C MET A 380 19.78 4.08 19.15
N ALA A 381 19.10 4.56 18.10
CA ALA A 381 19.51 5.76 17.36
C ALA A 381 19.66 6.96 18.29
N LYS A 382 18.71 7.14 19.23
CA LYS A 382 18.75 8.25 20.20
C LYS A 382 19.88 8.11 21.23
N VAL A 383 20.21 6.88 21.64
CA VAL A 383 21.39 6.62 22.48
C VAL A 383 22.67 6.98 21.73
N ILE A 384 22.81 6.54 20.47
CA ILE A 384 23.98 6.84 19.62
C ILE A 384 24.11 8.34 19.34
N GLU A 385 23.01 9.06 19.18
CA GLU A 385 23.01 10.52 19.03
C GLU A 385 23.66 11.22 20.24
N LYS A 386 23.43 10.70 21.45
CA LYS A 386 23.99 11.23 22.70
C LYS A 386 25.42 10.74 22.95
N ASN A 387 25.69 9.47 22.65
CA ASN A 387 26.99 8.83 22.81
C ASN A 387 27.36 8.02 21.55
N PRO A 388 28.05 8.65 20.57
CA PRO A 388 28.37 8.01 19.29
C PRO A 388 29.33 6.82 19.37
N HIS A 389 30.01 6.63 20.52
CA HIS A 389 31.00 5.58 20.73
C HIS A 389 30.49 4.45 21.63
N ASP A 390 29.20 4.45 21.98
CA ASP A 390 28.58 3.35 22.73
C ASP A 390 28.50 2.09 21.85
N ILE A 391 29.45 1.16 22.06
CA ILE A 391 29.54 -0.10 21.31
C ILE A 391 28.27 -0.94 21.48
N ASP A 392 27.69 -0.98 22.69
CA ASP A 392 26.47 -1.72 22.97
C ASP A 392 25.32 -1.16 22.14
N ALA A 393 25.12 0.16 22.16
CA ALA A 393 24.07 0.81 21.41
C ALA A 393 24.25 0.61 19.90
N LEU A 394 25.48 0.72 19.39
CA LEU A 394 25.81 0.45 17.98
C LEU A 394 25.53 -1.01 17.59
N ASN A 395 25.87 -1.97 18.45
CA ASN A 395 25.59 -3.40 18.23
C ASN A 395 24.09 -3.68 18.16
N TYR A 396 23.30 -3.13 19.08
CA TYR A 396 21.85 -3.26 19.06
C TYR A 396 21.23 -2.54 17.86
N TYR A 397 21.70 -1.34 17.52
CA TYR A 397 21.24 -0.60 16.35
C TYR A 397 21.51 -1.34 15.04
N GLY A 398 22.71 -1.92 14.89
CA GLY A 398 23.07 -2.76 13.75
C GLY A 398 22.20 -4.01 13.65
N TYR A 399 21.97 -4.69 14.77
CA TYR A 399 21.09 -5.86 14.84
C TYR A 399 19.63 -5.51 14.49
N THR A 400 19.08 -4.44 15.07
CA THR A 400 17.70 -4.03 14.79
C THR A 400 17.53 -3.63 13.34
N ASN A 401 18.50 -2.93 12.74
CA ASN A 401 18.44 -2.57 11.33
C ASN A 401 18.54 -3.81 10.42
N PHE A 402 19.36 -4.80 10.77
CA PHE A 402 19.37 -6.08 10.05
C PHE A 402 18.01 -6.77 10.10
N MET A 403 17.37 -6.83 11.27
CA MET A 403 16.03 -7.41 11.44
C MET A 403 14.94 -6.64 10.70
N LEU A 404 15.11 -5.33 10.52
CA LEU A 404 14.23 -4.48 9.72
C LEU A 404 14.49 -4.59 8.21
N GLY A 405 15.54 -5.28 7.76
CA GLY A 405 15.98 -5.31 6.37
C GLY A 405 16.75 -4.06 5.91
N ASN A 406 17.08 -3.16 6.84
CA ASN A 406 17.85 -1.94 6.60
C ASN A 406 19.36 -2.25 6.56
N TYR A 407 19.79 -3.07 5.59
CA TYR A 407 21.14 -3.65 5.60
C TYR A 407 22.27 -2.61 5.46
N LYS A 408 22.01 -1.47 4.80
CA LYS A 408 23.01 -0.39 4.68
C LYS A 408 23.27 0.27 6.03
N GLU A 409 22.22 0.57 6.77
CA GLU A 409 22.28 1.10 8.13
C GLU A 409 22.95 0.11 9.08
N ALA A 410 22.69 -1.19 8.91
CA ALA A 410 23.36 -2.24 9.66
C ALA A 410 24.87 -2.30 9.36
N CYS A 411 25.29 -2.21 8.09
CA CYS A 411 26.71 -2.11 7.74
C CYS A 411 27.39 -0.93 8.42
N GLN A 412 26.81 0.27 8.31
CA GLN A 412 27.36 1.49 8.89
C GLN A 412 27.54 1.41 10.41
N ALA A 413 26.60 0.76 11.11
CA ALA A 413 26.69 0.55 12.55
C ALA A 413 27.87 -0.35 12.92
N ASN A 414 28.01 -1.48 12.23
CA ASN A 414 29.10 -2.43 12.47
C ASN A 414 30.46 -1.87 12.09
N GLU A 415 30.57 -1.09 11.00
CA GLU A 415 31.79 -0.38 10.62
C GLU A 415 32.24 0.61 11.70
N LYS A 416 31.30 1.33 12.34
CA LYS A 416 31.62 2.20 13.49
C LYS A 416 32.12 1.41 14.69
N VAL A 417 31.54 0.24 14.99
CA VAL A 417 32.05 -0.63 16.06
C VAL A 417 33.47 -1.07 15.76
N LEU A 418 33.74 -1.52 14.53
CA LEU A 418 35.07 -1.98 14.12
C LEU A 418 36.12 -0.85 14.08
N ALA A 419 35.71 0.40 13.91
CA ALA A 419 36.60 1.55 14.04
C ALA A 419 37.01 1.81 15.50
N ILE A 420 36.20 1.39 16.47
CA ILE A 420 36.46 1.53 17.91
C ILE A 420 37.17 0.28 18.45
N ASP A 421 36.70 -0.90 18.07
CA ASP A 421 37.20 -2.22 18.47
C ASP A 421 37.43 -3.09 17.21
N PRO A 422 38.66 -3.07 16.64
CA PRO A 422 38.99 -3.84 15.45
C PRO A 422 38.94 -5.37 15.61
N GLN A 423 38.86 -5.86 16.85
CA GLN A 423 38.84 -7.28 17.20
C GLN A 423 37.43 -7.77 17.55
N ASN A 424 36.41 -6.95 17.31
CA ASN A 424 35.04 -7.28 17.65
C ASN A 424 34.44 -8.36 16.72
N ALA A 425 34.39 -9.61 17.19
CA ALA A 425 33.82 -10.72 16.43
C ALA A 425 32.33 -10.50 16.07
N TYR A 426 31.57 -9.87 16.95
CA TYR A 426 30.15 -9.59 16.74
C TYR A 426 29.91 -8.60 15.59
N ALA A 427 30.70 -7.54 15.53
CA ALA A 427 30.59 -6.55 14.46
C ALA A 427 30.99 -7.12 13.09
N TYR A 428 32.03 -7.95 13.01
CA TYR A 428 32.35 -8.66 11.76
C TYR A 428 31.23 -9.58 11.30
N LYS A 429 30.56 -10.28 12.24
CA LYS A 429 29.40 -11.12 11.91
C LYS A 429 28.26 -10.28 11.33
N GLY A 430 27.89 -9.20 12.02
CA GLY A 430 26.82 -8.29 11.58
C GLY A 430 27.10 -7.64 10.23
N LEU A 431 28.34 -7.19 10.01
CA LEU A 431 28.78 -6.63 8.73
C LEU A 431 28.76 -7.68 7.62
N GLY A 432 29.29 -8.87 7.87
CA GLY A 432 29.33 -9.95 6.89
C GLY A 432 27.95 -10.40 6.41
N LEU A 433 27.01 -10.57 7.33
CA LEU A 433 25.61 -10.90 7.00
C LEU A 433 24.93 -9.79 6.21
N SER A 434 25.15 -8.52 6.60
CA SER A 434 24.54 -7.37 5.93
C SER A 434 25.06 -7.19 4.51
N ARG A 435 26.38 -7.34 4.29
CA ARG A 435 27.05 -7.31 2.97
C ARG A 435 26.52 -8.42 2.06
N ALA A 436 26.40 -9.65 2.58
CA ALA A 436 25.82 -10.76 1.84
C ALA A 436 24.37 -10.48 1.39
N LYS A 437 23.54 -9.89 2.26
CA LYS A 437 22.16 -9.49 1.92
C LYS A 437 22.08 -8.35 0.90
N LEU A 438 23.11 -7.53 0.79
CA LEU A 438 23.24 -6.50 -0.26
C LEU A 438 23.76 -7.05 -1.60
N GLY A 439 24.05 -8.36 -1.68
CA GLY A 439 24.56 -9.02 -2.89
C GLY A 439 26.09 -9.11 -2.96
N GLU A 440 26.80 -8.61 -1.95
CA GLU A 440 28.26 -8.63 -1.85
C GLU A 440 28.71 -9.93 -1.16
N LEU A 441 28.37 -11.06 -1.77
CA LEU A 441 28.46 -12.39 -1.14
C LEU A 441 29.87 -12.77 -0.68
N GLU A 442 30.88 -12.62 -1.55
CA GLU A 442 32.25 -13.04 -1.24
C GLU A 442 32.88 -12.17 -0.13
N GLU A 443 32.59 -10.87 -0.13
CA GLU A 443 32.99 -9.97 0.96
C GLU A 443 32.34 -10.39 2.28
N GLY A 444 31.03 -10.68 2.24
CA GLY A 444 30.29 -11.17 3.40
C GLY A 444 30.86 -12.47 3.99
N ILE A 445 31.23 -13.43 3.14
CA ILE A 445 31.90 -14.68 3.55
C ILE A 445 33.27 -14.38 4.19
N GLY A 446 34.06 -13.48 3.58
CA GLY A 446 35.36 -13.09 4.11
C GLY A 446 35.27 -12.47 5.51
N LEU A 447 34.28 -11.60 5.73
CA LEU A 447 34.01 -10.98 7.02
C LEU A 447 33.54 -12.00 8.07
N LEU A 448 32.66 -12.93 7.69
CA LEU A 448 32.23 -14.01 8.59
C LEU A 448 33.39 -14.96 8.96
N LYS A 449 34.28 -15.30 8.01
CA LYS A 449 35.51 -16.04 8.31
C LYS A 449 36.37 -15.28 9.32
N LYS A 450 36.51 -13.96 9.18
CA LYS A 450 37.21 -13.13 10.17
C LYS A 450 36.53 -13.15 11.55
N SER A 451 35.20 -13.09 11.59
CA SER A 451 34.43 -13.24 12.82
C SER A 451 34.68 -14.59 13.49
N THR A 452 34.68 -15.72 12.75
CA THR A 452 34.95 -17.05 13.31
C THR A 452 36.35 -17.18 13.92
N HIS A 453 37.37 -16.55 13.30
CA HIS A 453 38.73 -16.53 13.84
C HIS A 453 38.85 -15.75 15.15
N LEU A 454 38.04 -14.71 15.34
CA LEU A 454 38.02 -13.87 16.53
C LEU A 454 37.05 -14.37 17.61
N ALA A 455 36.17 -15.30 17.28
CA ALA A 455 35.14 -15.78 18.19
C ALA A 455 35.71 -16.61 19.35
N GLU A 456 35.23 -16.32 20.57
CA GLU A 456 35.46 -17.14 21.76
C GLU A 456 34.49 -18.34 21.81
N ALA A 457 34.72 -19.29 22.72
CA ALA A 457 33.96 -20.54 22.79
C ALA A 457 32.48 -20.38 23.15
N ASP A 458 32.10 -19.23 23.72
CA ASP A 458 30.73 -18.86 24.06
C ASP A 458 30.03 -18.06 22.95
N TYR A 459 30.74 -17.67 21.87
CA TYR A 459 30.20 -16.93 20.74
C TYR A 459 30.23 -17.75 19.43
N MET A 460 29.47 -18.84 19.40
CA MET A 460 29.51 -19.80 18.29
C MET A 460 28.52 -19.49 17.15
N ASP A 461 27.61 -18.52 17.30
CA ASP A 461 26.61 -18.19 16.28
C ASP A 461 27.22 -17.83 14.92
N THR A 462 28.42 -17.25 14.90
CA THR A 462 29.12 -16.88 13.65
C THR A 462 29.48 -18.10 12.79
N TYR A 463 29.77 -19.25 13.43
CA TYR A 463 30.02 -20.51 12.72
C TYR A 463 28.75 -21.05 12.06
N TYR A 464 27.62 -20.98 12.77
CA TYR A 464 26.31 -21.35 12.23
C TYR A 464 25.98 -20.50 11.00
N ASP A 465 26.08 -19.18 11.14
CA ASP A 465 25.72 -18.23 10.09
C ASP A 465 26.63 -18.34 8.86
N LEU A 466 27.94 -18.55 9.05
CA LEU A 466 28.87 -18.83 7.95
C LEU A 466 28.53 -20.15 7.24
N ALA A 467 28.27 -21.22 8.00
CA ALA A 467 27.94 -22.53 7.42
C ALA A 467 26.64 -22.48 6.60
N VAL A 468 25.59 -21.81 7.12
CA VAL A 468 24.33 -21.61 6.41
C VAL A 468 24.55 -20.79 5.13
N LEU A 469 25.28 -19.67 5.22
CA LEU A 469 25.55 -18.82 4.06
C LEU A 469 26.32 -19.58 2.97
N LEU A 470 27.33 -20.37 3.34
CA LEU A 470 28.08 -21.20 2.40
C LEU A 470 27.20 -22.28 1.76
N TYR A 471 26.37 -22.96 2.55
CA TYR A 471 25.46 -24.01 2.09
C TYR A 471 24.41 -23.47 1.11
N GLU A 472 23.74 -22.36 1.45
CA GLU A 472 22.72 -21.72 0.59
C GLU A 472 23.30 -21.26 -0.76
N ASN A 473 24.61 -21.04 -0.83
CA ASN A 473 25.32 -20.62 -2.04
C ASN A 473 26.14 -21.75 -2.68
N GLY A 474 25.81 -23.01 -2.38
CA GLY A 474 26.38 -24.19 -3.05
C GLY A 474 27.81 -24.56 -2.65
N LYS A 475 28.38 -23.92 -1.63
CA LYS A 475 29.74 -24.19 -1.13
C LYS A 475 29.72 -25.26 -0.03
N LEU A 476 29.23 -26.45 -0.38
CA LEU A 476 28.94 -27.52 0.59
C LEU A 476 30.17 -27.97 1.40
N GLU A 477 31.30 -28.18 0.74
CA GLU A 477 32.53 -28.64 1.41
C GLU A 477 33.08 -27.60 2.39
N GLU A 478 33.01 -26.30 2.03
CA GLU A 478 33.39 -25.23 2.95
C GLU A 478 32.43 -25.16 4.15
N ALA A 479 31.12 -25.33 3.92
CA ALA A 479 30.13 -25.36 5.01
C ALA A 479 30.39 -26.53 5.98
N ARG A 480 30.73 -27.71 5.47
CA ARG A 480 31.13 -28.88 6.27
C ARG A 480 32.38 -28.61 7.10
N ALA A 481 33.41 -28.01 6.49
CA ALA A 481 34.63 -27.67 7.18
C ALA A 481 34.39 -26.71 8.35
N VAL A 482 33.56 -25.67 8.14
CA VAL A 482 33.19 -24.70 9.20
C VAL A 482 32.46 -25.38 10.36
N LEU A 483 31.51 -26.28 10.07
CA LEU A 483 30.80 -27.00 11.14
C LEU A 483 31.69 -27.97 11.90
N ASN A 484 32.60 -28.66 11.22
CA ASN A 484 33.57 -29.54 11.87
C ASN A 484 34.49 -28.77 12.83
N ASP A 485 34.97 -27.58 12.43
CA ASP A 485 35.73 -26.70 13.31
C ASP A 485 34.90 -26.25 14.52
N ALA A 486 33.65 -25.85 14.29
CA ALA A 486 32.74 -25.40 15.35
C ALA A 486 32.46 -26.48 16.41
N VAL A 487 32.24 -27.73 15.97
CA VAL A 487 31.99 -28.89 16.84
C VAL A 487 33.23 -29.24 17.67
N GLN A 488 34.43 -29.10 17.10
CA GLN A 488 35.67 -29.30 17.85
C GLN A 488 35.89 -28.20 18.90
N LYS A 489 35.44 -26.97 18.61
CA LYS A 489 35.62 -25.81 19.48
C LYS A 489 34.59 -25.72 20.61
N SER A 490 33.39 -26.26 20.44
CA SER A 490 32.32 -26.19 21.45
C SER A 490 31.37 -27.39 21.40
N GLU A 491 31.36 -28.19 22.46
CA GLU A 491 30.40 -29.31 22.61
C GLU A 491 28.95 -28.83 22.66
N ALA A 492 28.71 -27.65 23.27
CA ALA A 492 27.37 -27.05 23.33
C ALA A 492 26.84 -26.69 21.93
N PHE A 493 27.71 -26.22 21.04
CA PHE A 493 27.35 -25.95 19.64
C PHE A 493 26.87 -27.22 18.94
N ALA A 494 27.60 -28.33 19.12
CA ALA A 494 27.25 -29.62 18.52
C ALA A 494 25.88 -30.12 18.98
N ALA A 495 25.56 -29.98 20.27
CA ALA A 495 24.28 -30.38 20.83
C ALA A 495 23.12 -29.54 20.26
N MET A 496 23.27 -28.21 20.24
CA MET A 496 22.22 -27.29 19.79
C MET A 496 21.97 -27.33 18.28
N ASN A 497 23.00 -27.59 17.48
CA ASN A 497 22.96 -27.52 16.01
C ASN A 497 23.05 -28.89 15.32
N SER A 498 22.73 -29.97 16.04
CA SER A 498 22.77 -31.35 15.55
C SER A 498 21.97 -31.56 14.26
N ASN A 499 20.83 -30.89 14.10
CA ASN A 499 20.03 -30.92 12.87
C ASN A 499 20.75 -30.28 11.68
N LEU A 500 21.36 -29.10 11.85
CA LEU A 500 22.11 -28.43 10.80
C LEU A 500 23.30 -29.28 10.36
N CYS A 501 24.06 -29.79 11.34
CA CYS A 501 25.19 -30.69 11.09
C CYS A 501 24.74 -31.91 10.28
N ARG A 502 23.64 -32.56 10.69
CA ARG A 502 23.09 -33.69 9.95
C ARG A 502 22.69 -33.32 8.52
N ILE A 503 21.98 -32.22 8.32
CA ILE A 503 21.55 -31.77 6.99
C ILE A 503 22.74 -31.57 6.06
N ILE A 504 23.75 -30.80 6.50
CA ILE A 504 24.91 -30.46 5.68
C ILE A 504 25.81 -31.69 5.46
N SER A 505 25.97 -32.57 6.46
CA SER A 505 26.70 -33.83 6.32
C SER A 505 26.01 -34.85 5.41
N HIS A 506 24.69 -34.77 5.22
CA HIS A 506 23.93 -35.72 4.37
C HIS A 506 23.48 -35.12 3.03
N ALA A 507 23.79 -33.85 2.76
CA ALA A 507 23.36 -33.16 1.53
C ALA A 507 23.88 -33.80 0.22
N GLU A 508 24.86 -34.71 0.28
CA GLU A 508 25.33 -35.50 -0.87
C GLU A 508 24.35 -36.63 -1.29
N GLN A 509 23.35 -36.97 -0.47
CA GLN A 509 22.45 -38.11 -0.75
C GLN A 509 21.17 -37.75 -1.53
N THR A 510 20.89 -36.48 -1.81
CA THR A 510 19.60 -36.05 -2.39
C THR A 510 19.71 -35.33 -3.75
N VAL A 511 20.87 -35.37 -4.39
CA VAL A 511 21.06 -34.90 -5.77
C VAL A 511 21.54 -36.06 -6.64
N ARG A 512 20.64 -36.99 -6.92
CA ARG A 512 20.69 -37.89 -8.08
C ARG A 512 19.30 -38.01 -8.69
#